data_AF-A0A961CD33-F1
#
_entry.id   AF-A0A961CD33-F1
#
_cell.length_a   1.000
_cell.length_b   1.000
_cell.length_c   1.000
_cell.angle_alpha   90.00
_cell.angle_beta   90.00
_cell.angle_gamma   90.00
#
_symmetry.space_group_name_H-M   'P 1'
#
loop_
_entity.id
_entity.type
_entity.pdbx_description
1 polymer ?
#
loop_
_entity_poly.entity_id
_entity_poly.type
_entity_poly.pdbx_seq_one_letter_code
_entity_poly.pdbx_strand_id
1 'polypeptide(L)'
;MGTDKRERQKAGRQARLDAARQQEAAAERRRRATSIGAGLGLVVVVVVAILVVSQRDNTDDTAASTTSTASTIAPGSTDTVPVSFVYGNGPCAPDAGVEAPVRSFTDAPQQCIDPEMQYVATFTTTAGTVKVLLDTERTPGTANNFVTLSRYGYYDDSQIFRADQSIDIIQGG
;
A
#
# COMPACT_ATOMS: atom_id res chain seq x y z
N MET A 1 27.48 60.49 -8.79
CA MET A 1 26.20 60.83 -8.13
C MET A 1 25.00 59.93 -8.53
N GLY A 2 25.17 58.83 -9.28
CA GLY A 2 24.04 58.03 -9.80
C GLY A 2 23.81 56.65 -9.18
N THR A 3 24.70 56.18 -8.29
CA THR A 3 24.74 54.79 -7.78
C THR A 3 23.88 54.61 -6.52
N ASP A 4 23.89 55.57 -5.59
CA ASP A 4 23.18 55.46 -4.29
C ASP A 4 21.65 55.36 -4.44
N LYS A 5 21.09 56.03 -5.46
CA LYS A 5 19.64 56.02 -5.71
C LYS A 5 19.16 54.67 -6.25
N ARG A 6 19.98 53.98 -7.06
CA ARG A 6 19.66 52.66 -7.63
C ARG A 6 19.73 51.57 -6.56
N GLU A 7 20.67 51.66 -5.64
CA GLU A 7 20.78 50.72 -4.51
C GLU A 7 19.61 50.83 -3.56
N ARG A 8 19.17 52.05 -3.22
CA ARG A 8 17.96 52.28 -2.41
C ARG A 8 16.70 51.72 -3.09
N GLN A 9 16.59 51.83 -4.41
CA GLN A 9 15.47 51.24 -5.16
C GLN A 9 15.52 49.70 -5.19
N LYS A 10 16.71 49.10 -5.26
CA LYS A 10 16.89 47.65 -5.23
C LYS A 10 16.58 47.06 -3.84
N ALA A 11 17.07 47.71 -2.78
CA ALA A 11 16.78 47.33 -1.40
C ALA A 11 15.28 47.37 -1.09
N GLY A 12 14.57 48.43 -1.54
CA GLY A 12 13.11 48.53 -1.38
C GLY A 12 12.34 47.43 -2.14
N ARG A 13 12.85 46.99 -3.29
CA ARG A 13 12.24 45.89 -4.06
C ARG A 13 12.44 44.54 -3.38
N GLN A 14 13.63 44.27 -2.86
CA GLN A 14 13.91 43.03 -2.12
C GLN A 14 13.08 42.95 -0.84
N ALA A 15 13.00 44.03 -0.06
CA ALA A 15 12.18 44.08 1.15
C ALA A 15 10.69 43.76 0.88
N ARG A 16 10.13 44.20 -0.25
CA ARG A 16 8.75 43.87 -0.65
C ARG A 16 8.58 42.40 -1.03
N LEU A 17 9.57 41.80 -1.69
CA LEU A 17 9.54 40.38 -2.05
C LEU A 17 9.68 39.48 -0.82
N ASP A 18 10.48 39.89 0.17
CA ASP A 18 10.65 39.14 1.41
C ASP A 18 9.41 39.26 2.30
N ALA A 19 8.78 40.44 2.36
CA ALA A 19 7.50 40.62 3.02
C ALA A 19 6.37 39.79 2.39
N ALA A 20 6.33 39.70 1.05
CA ALA A 20 5.37 38.86 0.34
C ALA A 20 5.58 37.35 0.64
N ARG A 21 6.83 36.88 0.60
CA ARG A 21 7.17 35.49 0.95
C ARG A 21 6.83 35.13 2.39
N GLN A 22 6.97 36.07 3.33
CA GLN A 22 6.56 35.86 4.73
C GLN A 22 5.04 35.77 4.88
N GLN A 23 4.27 36.56 4.11
CA GLN A 23 2.81 36.48 4.11
C GLN A 23 2.30 35.15 3.54
N GLU A 24 2.92 34.66 2.46
CA GLU A 24 2.58 33.36 1.86
C GLU A 24 2.91 32.19 2.79
N ALA A 25 4.10 32.17 3.40
CA ALA A 25 4.51 31.11 4.32
C ALA A 25 3.66 31.04 5.60
N ALA A 26 3.15 32.19 6.08
CA ALA A 26 2.25 32.24 7.24
C ALA A 26 0.85 31.67 6.91
N ALA A 27 0.37 31.86 5.68
CA ALA A 27 -0.91 31.32 5.21
C ALA A 27 -0.86 29.79 5.08
N GLU A 28 0.23 29.23 4.55
CA GLU A 28 0.41 27.77 4.44
C GLU A 28 0.52 27.07 5.79
N ARG A 29 1.27 27.66 6.75
CA ARG A 29 1.38 27.11 8.11
C ARG A 29 0.02 27.05 8.81
N ARG A 30 -0.85 28.06 8.63
CA ARG A 30 -2.21 28.05 9.19
C ARG A 30 -3.07 26.92 8.59
N ARG A 31 -3.00 26.68 7.28
CA ARG A 31 -3.75 25.61 6.61
C ARG A 31 -3.33 24.20 7.07
N ARG A 32 -2.02 23.96 7.22
CA ARG A 32 -1.49 22.68 7.70
C ARG A 32 -1.80 22.42 9.19
N ALA A 33 -1.81 23.46 10.02
CA ALA A 33 -2.16 23.34 11.43
C ALA A 33 -3.66 22.99 11.63
N THR A 34 -4.55 23.57 10.83
CA THR A 34 -5.99 23.29 10.91
C THR A 34 -6.36 21.88 10.40
N SER A 35 -5.67 21.34 9.39
CA SER A 35 -5.94 19.99 8.88
C SER A 35 -5.51 18.88 9.85
N ILE A 36 -4.45 19.10 10.64
CA ILE A 36 -3.99 18.13 11.65
C ILE A 36 -4.90 18.16 12.89
N GLY A 37 -5.37 19.34 13.31
CA GLY A 37 -6.29 19.47 14.44
C GLY A 37 -7.69 18.89 14.19
N ALA A 38 -8.20 19.00 12.96
CA ALA A 38 -9.53 18.49 12.60
C ALA A 38 -9.61 16.95 12.61
N GLY A 39 -8.53 16.26 12.21
CA GLY A 39 -8.46 14.79 12.23
C GLY A 39 -8.45 14.22 13.65
N LEU A 40 -7.65 14.80 14.56
CA LEU A 40 -7.60 14.38 15.96
C LEU A 40 -8.93 14.62 16.69
N GLY A 41 -9.59 15.75 16.44
CA GLY A 41 -10.90 16.06 17.02
C GLY A 41 -11.97 15.05 16.62
N LEU A 42 -12.03 14.66 15.34
CA LEU A 42 -13.01 13.70 14.85
C LEU A 42 -12.79 12.30 15.42
N VAL A 43 -11.54 11.85 15.57
CA VAL A 43 -11.21 10.56 16.21
C VAL A 43 -11.65 10.54 17.67
N VAL A 44 -11.40 11.61 18.44
CA VAL A 44 -11.81 11.69 19.85
C VAL A 44 -13.33 11.68 19.99
N VAL A 45 -14.06 12.40 19.13
CA VAL A 45 -15.53 12.41 19.15
C VAL A 45 -16.11 11.02 18.82
N VAL A 46 -15.54 10.32 17.85
CA VAL A 46 -15.95 8.95 17.50
C VAL A 46 -15.66 7.97 18.65
N VAL A 47 -14.49 8.07 19.30
CA VAL A 47 -14.15 7.23 20.45
C VAL A 47 -15.07 7.50 21.65
N VAL A 48 -15.41 8.76 21.92
CA VAL A 48 -16.35 9.12 22.99
C VAL A 48 -17.78 8.67 22.65
N ALA A 49 -18.21 8.79 21.38
CA ALA A 49 -19.49 8.28 20.94
C ALA A 49 -19.60 6.75 21.09
N ILE A 50 -18.53 6.01 20.72
CA ILE A 50 -18.46 4.57 20.93
C ILE A 50 -18.54 4.25 22.43
N LEU A 51 -17.76 4.91 23.29
CA LEU A 51 -17.79 4.68 24.75
C LEU A 51 -19.15 4.99 25.40
N VAL A 52 -19.87 6.01 24.93
CA VAL A 52 -21.19 6.37 25.46
C VAL A 52 -22.28 5.42 24.97
N VAL A 53 -22.20 4.93 23.73
CA VAL A 53 -23.08 3.88 23.21
C VAL A 53 -22.82 2.55 23.94
N SER A 54 -21.56 2.22 24.22
CA SER A 54 -21.20 1.00 24.97
C SER A 54 -21.61 1.00 26.45
N GLN A 55 -21.93 2.14 27.05
CA GLN A 55 -22.46 2.19 28.43
C GLN A 55 -23.98 1.93 28.51
N ARG A 56 -24.68 1.87 27.37
CA ARG A 56 -26.16 1.70 27.36
C ARG A 56 -26.64 0.25 27.26
N ASP A 57 -25.80 -0.69 26.87
CA ASP A 57 -26.15 -2.11 26.78
C ASP A 57 -25.21 -2.94 27.65
N ASN A 58 -25.55 -3.07 28.94
CA ASN A 58 -25.00 -4.09 29.82
C ASN A 58 -26.13 -5.05 30.18
N THR A 59 -26.23 -6.19 29.47
CA THR A 59 -26.80 -7.45 29.99
C THR A 59 -26.27 -8.62 29.14
N ASP A 60 -25.61 -9.54 29.83
CA ASP A 60 -25.24 -10.94 29.52
C ASP A 60 -24.00 -11.30 28.64
N ASP A 61 -22.95 -11.61 29.41
CA ASP A 61 -21.69 -12.33 29.22
C ASP A 61 -21.54 -13.37 28.08
N THR A 62 -20.45 -13.24 27.33
CA THR A 62 -19.48 -14.33 27.10
C THR A 62 -18.10 -13.73 26.84
N ALA A 63 -17.23 -13.82 27.84
CA ALA A 63 -15.84 -13.38 27.79
C ALA A 63 -14.98 -14.34 26.95
N ALA A 64 -14.37 -13.83 25.89
CA ALA A 64 -13.18 -14.41 25.28
C ALA A 64 -12.04 -13.39 25.39
N SER A 65 -11.28 -13.51 26.48
CA SER A 65 -10.07 -12.74 26.76
C SER A 65 -9.04 -12.89 25.63
N THR A 66 -8.80 -11.81 24.89
CA THR A 66 -7.64 -11.74 23.98
C THR A 66 -6.45 -11.25 24.79
N THR A 67 -5.66 -12.19 25.31
CA THR A 67 -4.35 -11.90 25.88
C THR A 67 -3.40 -11.54 24.74
N SER A 68 -3.01 -10.26 24.65
CA SER A 68 -1.87 -9.84 23.84
C SER A 68 -0.58 -10.32 24.50
N THR A 69 -0.07 -11.47 24.04
CA THR A 69 1.29 -11.90 24.34
C THR A 69 2.24 -11.19 23.36
N ALA A 70 2.90 -10.14 23.84
CA ALA A 70 4.07 -9.59 23.16
C ALA A 70 5.22 -10.60 23.26
N SER A 71 5.51 -11.32 22.18
CA SER A 71 6.73 -12.14 22.09
C SER A 71 7.92 -11.24 21.80
N THR A 72 8.72 -11.00 22.82
CA THR A 72 10.13 -10.58 22.69
C THR A 72 10.89 -11.68 21.94
N ILE A 73 11.39 -11.40 20.74
CA ILE A 73 12.25 -12.33 20.00
C ILE A 73 13.65 -12.29 20.63
N ALA A 74 14.00 -13.35 21.36
CA ALA A 74 15.38 -13.68 21.69
C ALA A 74 16.05 -14.33 20.47
N PRO A 75 17.31 -14.01 20.12
CA PRO A 75 18.02 -14.70 19.05
C PRO A 75 18.49 -16.07 19.58
N GLY A 76 17.80 -17.12 19.18
CA GLY A 76 18.13 -18.48 19.60
C GLY A 76 17.43 -19.55 18.77
N SER A 77 18.21 -20.25 17.94
CA SER A 77 17.94 -21.54 17.31
C SER A 77 16.87 -21.57 16.20
N THR A 78 17.32 -21.40 14.96
CA THR A 78 16.57 -21.73 13.74
C THR A 78 16.42 -23.24 13.60
N ASP A 79 15.28 -23.76 14.06
CA ASP A 79 14.70 -24.99 13.54
C ASP A 79 13.37 -24.61 12.88
N THR A 80 13.47 -24.14 11.62
CA THR A 80 12.33 -23.68 10.84
C THR A 80 11.64 -24.87 10.21
N VAL A 81 10.58 -25.36 10.83
CA VAL A 81 9.59 -26.20 10.13
C VAL A 81 9.02 -25.34 8.99
N PRO A 82 9.06 -25.79 7.73
CA PRO A 82 8.49 -25.03 6.63
C PRO A 82 6.98 -24.92 6.85
N VAL A 83 6.50 -23.70 7.06
CA VAL A 83 5.07 -23.40 7.02
C VAL A 83 4.60 -23.52 5.58
N SER A 84 3.71 -24.48 5.32
CA SER A 84 3.09 -24.66 4.01
C SER A 84 2.11 -23.53 3.72
N PHE A 85 1.99 -23.15 2.46
CA PHE A 85 0.99 -22.18 2.01
C PHE A 85 -0.42 -22.76 2.16
N VAL A 86 -1.37 -21.95 2.64
CA VAL A 86 -2.78 -22.33 2.78
C VAL A 86 -3.58 -21.75 1.60
N TYR A 87 -4.22 -22.61 0.83
CA TYR A 87 -5.11 -22.22 -0.27
C TYR A 87 -6.49 -21.81 0.23
N GLY A 88 -7.17 -20.93 -0.52
CA GLY A 88 -8.57 -20.58 -0.28
C GLY A 88 -9.53 -21.45 -1.10
N ASN A 89 -10.79 -21.04 -1.17
CA ASN A 89 -11.84 -21.72 -1.95
C ASN A 89 -12.27 -20.95 -3.21
N GLY A 90 -11.57 -19.87 -3.54
CA GLY A 90 -11.82 -19.07 -4.73
C GLY A 90 -11.70 -19.91 -6.01
N PRO A 91 -12.50 -19.62 -7.05
CA PRO A 91 -12.49 -20.37 -8.30
C PRO A 91 -11.18 -20.16 -9.07
N CYS A 92 -10.85 -21.14 -9.90
CA CYS A 92 -9.81 -21.00 -10.91
C CYS A 92 -10.33 -20.22 -12.12
N ALA A 93 -9.44 -19.46 -12.74
CA ALA A 93 -9.77 -18.77 -13.99
C ALA A 93 -10.05 -19.76 -15.12
N PRO A 94 -10.99 -19.47 -16.04
CA PRO A 94 -11.22 -20.27 -17.23
C PRO A 94 -9.94 -20.39 -18.07
N ASP A 95 -9.71 -21.55 -18.70
CA ASP A 95 -8.53 -21.76 -19.55
C ASP A 95 -8.51 -20.85 -20.79
N ALA A 96 -9.68 -20.45 -21.28
CA ALA A 96 -9.83 -19.49 -22.37
C ALA A 96 -9.52 -18.03 -21.96
N GLY A 97 -9.26 -17.78 -20.67
CA GLY A 97 -9.17 -16.45 -20.10
C GLY A 97 -10.54 -15.81 -19.85
N VAL A 98 -10.54 -14.51 -19.58
CA VAL A 98 -11.74 -13.70 -19.37
C VAL A 98 -11.80 -12.55 -20.38
N GLU A 99 -13.01 -12.14 -20.78
CA GLU A 99 -13.20 -11.03 -21.73
C GLU A 99 -12.90 -9.66 -21.10
N ALA A 100 -13.03 -9.55 -19.77
CA ALA A 100 -12.76 -8.33 -19.03
C ALA A 100 -12.01 -8.65 -17.73
N PRO A 101 -11.05 -7.80 -17.31
CA PRO A 101 -10.31 -7.97 -16.06
C PRO A 101 -11.19 -8.11 -14.81
N VAL A 102 -10.94 -9.13 -14.00
CA VAL A 102 -11.57 -9.32 -12.69
C VAL A 102 -10.59 -8.90 -11.59
N ARG A 103 -10.96 -7.90 -10.80
CA ARG A 103 -10.12 -7.33 -9.72
C ARG A 103 -10.71 -7.44 -8.32
N SER A 104 -11.88 -8.05 -8.19
CA SER A 104 -12.53 -8.28 -6.89
C SER A 104 -12.77 -9.77 -6.71
N PHE A 105 -12.31 -10.30 -5.58
CA PHE A 105 -12.41 -11.70 -5.21
C PHE A 105 -12.92 -11.78 -3.77
N THR A 106 -13.82 -12.71 -3.51
CA THR A 106 -14.41 -12.92 -2.18
C THR A 106 -13.56 -13.82 -1.29
N ASP A 107 -12.64 -14.59 -1.88
CA ASP A 107 -11.71 -15.49 -1.18
C ASP A 107 -10.43 -15.65 -2.00
N ALA A 108 -9.35 -16.11 -1.36
CA ALA A 108 -8.12 -16.50 -2.03
C ALA A 108 -8.37 -17.68 -2.98
N PRO A 109 -7.63 -17.80 -4.09
CA PRO A 109 -7.83 -18.89 -5.03
C PRO A 109 -7.50 -20.25 -4.41
N GLN A 110 -8.23 -21.27 -4.84
CA GLN A 110 -7.85 -22.67 -4.63
C GLN A 110 -6.56 -23.01 -5.42
N GLN A 111 -6.08 -24.24 -5.30
CA GLN A 111 -4.96 -24.71 -6.12
C GLN A 111 -5.41 -24.90 -7.58
N CYS A 112 -5.01 -23.97 -8.44
CA CYS A 112 -5.40 -23.85 -9.84
C CYS A 112 -4.29 -24.21 -10.82
N ILE A 113 -3.08 -24.46 -10.32
CA ILE A 113 -1.94 -24.90 -11.11
C ILE A 113 -1.41 -26.24 -10.59
N ASP A 114 -0.75 -26.97 -11.48
CA ASP A 114 0.01 -28.17 -11.13
C ASP A 114 1.41 -27.73 -10.65
N PRO A 115 1.79 -27.95 -9.38
CA PRO A 115 3.07 -27.50 -8.86
C PRO A 115 4.27 -28.19 -9.53
N GLU A 116 4.07 -29.34 -10.18
CA GLU A 116 5.14 -30.09 -10.86
C GLU A 116 5.44 -29.55 -12.28
N MET A 117 4.61 -28.64 -12.77
CA MET A 117 4.75 -28.04 -14.10
C MET A 117 5.51 -26.72 -14.08
N GLN A 118 6.16 -26.39 -15.20
CA GLN A 118 6.85 -25.10 -15.38
C GLN A 118 5.90 -24.06 -15.97
N TYR A 119 5.88 -22.87 -15.35
CA TYR A 119 5.07 -21.74 -15.78
C TYR A 119 5.96 -20.55 -16.13
N VAL A 120 5.76 -19.98 -17.31
CA VAL A 120 6.44 -18.76 -17.74
C VAL A 120 5.42 -17.64 -17.87
N ALA A 121 5.54 -16.63 -17.02
CA ALA A 121 4.78 -15.39 -17.14
C ALA A 121 5.38 -14.52 -18.23
N THR A 122 4.54 -14.02 -19.15
CA THR A 122 4.94 -13.07 -20.19
C THR A 122 4.27 -11.74 -19.91
N PHE A 123 5.07 -10.73 -19.57
CA PHE A 123 4.62 -9.37 -19.35
C PHE A 123 4.80 -8.59 -20.65
N THR A 124 3.70 -8.20 -21.28
CA THR A 124 3.72 -7.26 -22.40
C THR A 124 3.56 -5.85 -21.83
N THR A 125 4.65 -5.09 -21.80
CA THR A 125 4.66 -3.73 -21.24
C THR A 125 4.85 -2.70 -22.36
N THR A 126 4.65 -1.43 -22.03
CA THR A 126 4.95 -0.31 -22.93
C THR A 126 6.45 -0.17 -23.26
N ALA A 127 7.32 -0.79 -22.47
CA ALA A 127 8.78 -0.79 -22.67
C ALA A 127 9.30 -2.09 -23.32
N GLY A 128 8.40 -2.98 -23.73
CA GLY A 128 8.73 -4.27 -24.35
C GLY A 128 8.27 -5.46 -23.52
N THR A 129 8.70 -6.65 -23.93
CA THR A 129 8.26 -7.92 -23.34
C THR A 129 9.29 -8.45 -22.35
N VAL A 130 8.83 -8.84 -21.16
CA VAL A 130 9.63 -9.52 -20.14
C VAL A 130 9.05 -10.92 -19.93
N LYS A 131 9.93 -11.94 -19.85
CA LYS A 131 9.54 -13.32 -19.53
C LYS A 131 10.14 -13.72 -18.20
N VAL A 132 9.30 -14.26 -17.32
CA VAL A 132 9.69 -14.69 -15.96
C VAL A 132 9.27 -16.15 -15.78
N LEU A 133 10.24 -17.01 -15.50
CA LEU A 133 9.97 -18.38 -15.05
C LEU A 133 9.51 -18.32 -13.59
N LEU A 134 8.34 -18.87 -13.30
CA LEU A 134 7.78 -18.92 -11.94
C LEU A 134 8.33 -20.15 -11.21
N ASP A 135 8.76 -19.95 -9.98
CA ASP A 135 9.34 -21.01 -9.14
C ASP A 135 8.24 -21.73 -8.33
N THR A 136 7.62 -22.72 -8.95
CA THR A 136 6.57 -23.55 -8.33
C THR A 136 7.12 -24.50 -7.27
N GLU A 137 8.39 -24.90 -7.36
CA GLU A 137 9.02 -25.81 -6.41
C GLU A 137 9.22 -25.14 -5.04
N ARG A 138 9.80 -23.94 -5.02
CA ARG A 138 10.02 -23.20 -3.77
C ARG A 138 8.82 -22.39 -3.32
N THR A 139 8.00 -21.90 -4.26
CA THR A 139 6.89 -20.96 -3.96
C THR A 139 5.58 -21.34 -4.64
N PRO A 140 5.05 -22.56 -4.41
CA PRO A 140 3.86 -23.07 -5.12
C PRO A 140 2.63 -22.19 -4.93
N GLY A 141 2.38 -21.72 -3.71
CA GLY A 141 1.24 -20.83 -3.42
C GLY A 141 1.35 -19.46 -4.09
N THR A 142 2.54 -18.88 -4.11
CA THR A 142 2.80 -17.57 -4.77
C THR A 142 2.63 -17.68 -6.27
N ALA A 143 3.19 -18.73 -6.87
CA ALA A 143 3.01 -19.02 -8.29
C ALA A 143 1.53 -19.24 -8.62
N ASN A 144 0.81 -20.03 -7.80
CA ASN A 144 -0.62 -20.26 -7.97
C ASN A 144 -1.43 -18.96 -7.94
N ASN A 145 -1.19 -18.10 -6.94
CA ASN A 145 -1.85 -16.81 -6.84
C ASN A 145 -1.56 -15.93 -8.07
N PHE A 146 -0.28 -15.81 -8.45
CA PHE A 146 0.14 -15.00 -9.58
C PHE A 146 -0.48 -15.47 -10.91
N VAL A 147 -0.45 -16.78 -11.19
CA VAL A 147 -1.04 -17.36 -12.41
C VAL A 147 -2.55 -17.16 -12.42
N THR A 148 -3.22 -17.38 -11.29
CA THR A 148 -4.68 -17.23 -11.21
C THR A 148 -5.10 -15.79 -11.48
N LEU A 149 -4.46 -14.81 -10.82
CA LEU A 149 -4.74 -13.38 -11.05
C LEU A 149 -4.43 -12.96 -12.49
N SER A 150 -3.33 -13.47 -13.06
CA SER A 150 -2.96 -13.18 -14.45
C SER A 150 -3.99 -13.70 -15.45
N ARG A 151 -4.52 -14.92 -15.25
CA ARG A 151 -5.57 -15.49 -16.12
C ARG A 151 -6.92 -14.78 -15.99
N TYR A 152 -7.15 -14.10 -14.87
CA TYR A 152 -8.28 -13.19 -14.68
C TYR A 152 -8.05 -11.78 -15.24
N GLY A 153 -6.93 -11.55 -15.95
CA GLY A 153 -6.57 -10.24 -16.51
C GLY A 153 -6.30 -9.17 -15.44
N TYR A 154 -6.05 -9.56 -14.19
CA TYR A 154 -5.96 -8.64 -13.05
C TYR A 154 -4.95 -7.51 -13.29
N TYR A 155 -3.79 -7.87 -13.84
CA TYR A 155 -2.65 -7.00 -14.10
C TYR A 155 -2.73 -6.24 -15.43
N ASP A 156 -3.75 -6.49 -16.25
CA ASP A 156 -3.92 -5.81 -17.53
C ASP A 156 -4.17 -4.32 -17.27
N ASP A 157 -3.50 -3.47 -18.07
CA ASP A 157 -3.49 -2.01 -17.93
C ASP A 157 -3.00 -1.48 -16.56
N SER A 158 -2.36 -2.33 -15.74
CA SER A 158 -1.74 -1.90 -14.49
C SER A 158 -0.44 -1.10 -14.73
N GLN A 159 -0.13 -0.18 -13.82
CA GLN A 159 1.09 0.60 -13.89
C GLN A 159 2.21 -0.04 -13.07
N ILE A 160 3.44 0.10 -13.56
CA ILE A 160 4.63 -0.01 -12.72
C ILE A 160 4.84 1.36 -12.07
N PHE A 161 4.25 1.55 -10.90
CA PHE A 161 4.14 2.86 -10.26
C PHE A 161 5.36 3.27 -9.44
N ARG A 162 6.32 2.37 -9.20
CA ARG A 162 7.52 2.67 -8.43
C ARG A 162 8.77 2.10 -9.10
N ALA A 163 9.81 2.94 -9.15
CA ALA A 163 11.18 2.56 -9.48
C ALA A 163 12.12 3.19 -8.45
N ASP A 164 13.01 2.39 -7.87
CA ASP A 164 13.98 2.82 -6.86
C ASP A 164 15.35 2.21 -7.16
N GLN A 165 16.23 3.04 -7.73
CA GLN A 165 17.57 2.64 -8.16
C GLN A 165 18.53 2.44 -6.97
N SER A 166 18.19 2.91 -5.77
CA SER A 166 19.09 2.71 -4.60
C SER A 166 19.11 1.26 -4.11
N ILE A 167 18.10 0.49 -4.51
CA ILE A 167 17.91 -0.93 -4.16
C ILE A 167 17.57 -1.78 -5.40
N ASP A 168 17.78 -1.25 -6.60
CA ASP A 168 17.59 -1.92 -7.90
C ASP A 168 16.22 -2.58 -8.09
N ILE A 169 15.13 -1.88 -7.71
CA ILE A 169 13.77 -2.42 -7.89
C ILE A 169 12.87 -1.57 -8.79
N ILE A 170 11.97 -2.28 -9.47
CA ILE A 170 10.74 -1.75 -10.03
C ILE A 170 9.57 -2.53 -9.43
N GLN A 171 8.45 -1.85 -9.16
CA GLN A 171 7.28 -2.43 -8.51
C GLN A 171 6.01 -1.96 -9.22
N GLY A 172 5.11 -2.92 -9.45
CA GLY A 172 3.80 -2.71 -10.05
C GLY A 172 2.85 -3.85 -9.69
N GLY A 173 1.79 -3.97 -10.48
CA GLY A 173 0.67 -4.86 -10.22
C GLY A 173 -0.45 -4.14 -9.50
#